data_AF-A0A2Z6NKF9-F1
#
_entry.id   AF-A0A2Z6NKF9-F1
#
_cell.length_a   1.000
_cell.length_b   1.000
_cell.length_c   1.000
_cell.angle_alpha   90.00
_cell.angle_beta   90.00
_cell.angle_gamma   90.00
#
_symmetry.space_group_name_H-M   'P 1'
#
loop_
_entity.id
_entity.type
_entity.pdbx_description
1 polymer ?
#
loop_
_entity_poly.entity_id
_entity_poly.type
_entity_poly.pdbx_seq_one_letter_code
_entity_poly.pdbx_strand_id
1 'polypeptide(L)'
;KPNPESPLCNLHKDEEYQLIIDLCNALASLQRYKEALEIINLTPRTSLSAEKNEKLQSLGTQMAYNTTDPKQGFYCVKSNVRQHAQSVAAWNSYYKVISRLENRDTGHVKFVHNMQVNSVDCVPPILISAHQFTRFSHHQDAARKYLEAYKLLPENPLERP
;
A
#
# COMPACT_ATOMS: atom_id res chain seq x y z
N LYS A 1 -7.01 -18.04 -36.78
CA LYS A 1 -7.64 -16.80 -36.24
C LYS A 1 -6.51 -15.99 -35.62
N PRO A 2 -6.14 -14.80 -36.13
CA PRO A 2 -5.10 -14.00 -35.53
C PRO A 2 -5.63 -13.34 -34.25
N ASN A 3 -4.83 -13.36 -33.18
CA ASN A 3 -5.08 -12.62 -31.95
C ASN A 3 -5.06 -11.11 -32.26
N PRO A 4 -5.88 -10.28 -31.58
CA PRO A 4 -5.71 -8.84 -31.64
C PRO A 4 -4.35 -8.51 -31.01
N GLU A 5 -3.38 -8.14 -31.84
CA GLU A 5 -2.08 -7.67 -31.40
C GLU A 5 -2.28 -6.44 -30.50
N SER A 6 -1.81 -6.57 -29.27
CA SER A 6 -1.74 -5.44 -28.34
C SER A 6 -0.90 -4.33 -29.01
N PRO A 7 -1.33 -3.07 -29.02
CA PRO A 7 -0.64 -1.98 -29.72
C PRO A 7 0.80 -1.69 -29.23
N LEU A 8 1.27 -2.43 -28.22
CA LEU A 8 2.61 -2.37 -27.64
C LEU A 8 3.59 -3.41 -28.22
N CYS A 9 3.15 -4.28 -29.14
CA CYS A 9 3.89 -5.50 -29.52
C CYS A 9 5.29 -5.29 -30.17
N ASN A 10 5.67 -4.04 -30.48
CA ASN A 10 6.92 -3.69 -31.17
C ASN A 10 7.93 -2.92 -30.30
N LEU A 11 7.67 -2.72 -29.01
CA LEU A 11 8.52 -1.90 -28.16
C LEU A 11 9.45 -2.79 -27.30
N HIS A 12 10.72 -2.40 -27.16
CA HIS A 12 11.63 -3.16 -26.29
C HIS A 12 11.15 -3.04 -24.83
N LYS A 13 11.30 -4.09 -24.02
CA LYS A 13 10.81 -4.12 -22.61
C LYS A 13 11.31 -2.93 -21.78
N ASP A 14 12.48 -2.39 -22.10
CA ASP A 14 13.04 -1.22 -21.42
C ASP A 14 12.36 0.09 -21.83
N GLU A 15 12.01 0.22 -23.10
CA GLU A 15 11.28 1.36 -23.65
C GLU A 15 9.82 1.37 -23.16
N GLU A 16 9.18 0.19 -23.06
CA GLU A 16 7.84 0.05 -22.49
C GLU A 16 7.81 0.51 -21.04
N TYR A 17 8.77 0.04 -20.25
CA TYR A 17 8.90 0.45 -18.86
C TYR A 17 9.07 1.96 -18.73
N GLN A 18 9.93 2.54 -19.58
CA GLN A 18 10.23 3.96 -19.46
C GLN A 18 9.05 4.83 -19.90
N LEU A 19 8.32 4.41 -20.94
CA LEU A 19 7.06 5.03 -21.35
C LEU A 19 6.02 5.01 -20.21
N ILE A 20 5.89 3.89 -19.49
CA ILE A 20 4.98 3.79 -18.34
C ILE A 20 5.36 4.80 -17.25
N ILE A 21 6.65 4.91 -16.92
CA ILE A 21 7.14 5.86 -15.92
C ILE A 21 6.87 7.31 -16.35
N ASP A 22 7.21 7.66 -17.59
CA ASP A 22 7.03 9.02 -18.11
C ASP A 22 5.55 9.42 -18.17
N LEU A 23 4.68 8.49 -18.59
CA LEU A 23 3.23 8.69 -18.58
C LEU A 23 2.69 8.91 -17.16
N CYS A 24 3.13 8.08 -16.21
CA CYS A 24 2.72 8.23 -14.80
C CYS A 24 3.20 9.57 -14.22
N ASN A 25 4.42 10.00 -14.50
CA ASN A 25 4.95 11.30 -14.08
C ASN A 25 4.18 12.48 -14.71
N ALA A 26 3.84 12.39 -15.99
CA ALA A 26 3.03 13.39 -16.67
C ALA A 26 1.64 13.51 -16.05
N LEU A 27 0.99 12.37 -15.79
CA LEU A 27 -0.31 12.33 -15.10
C LEU A 27 -0.22 12.91 -13.68
N ALA A 28 0.84 12.58 -12.92
CA ALA A 28 1.07 13.15 -11.60
C ALA A 28 1.27 14.67 -11.62
N SER A 29 1.98 15.20 -12.62
CA SER A 29 2.18 16.64 -12.81
C SER A 29 0.86 17.36 -13.11
N LEU A 30 -0.08 16.68 -13.76
CA LEU A 30 -1.45 17.13 -13.99
C LEU A 30 -2.40 16.83 -12.81
N GLN A 31 -1.89 16.30 -11.70
CA GLN A 31 -2.66 15.86 -10.52
C GLN A 31 -3.69 14.75 -10.81
N ARG A 32 -3.55 14.04 -11.94
CA ARG A 32 -4.42 12.92 -12.37
C ARG A 32 -3.97 11.61 -11.73
N TYR A 33 -3.85 11.60 -10.40
CA TYR A 33 -3.29 10.47 -9.64
C TYR A 33 -4.08 9.17 -9.80
N LYS A 34 -5.41 9.25 -9.95
CA LYS A 34 -6.27 8.07 -10.17
C LYS A 34 -5.84 7.29 -11.41
N GLU A 35 -5.65 7.98 -12.52
CA GLU A 35 -5.31 7.35 -13.80
C GLU A 35 -3.89 6.79 -13.79
N ALA A 36 -2.96 7.50 -13.15
CA ALA A 36 -1.61 7.00 -12.95
C ALA A 36 -1.61 5.70 -12.13
N LEU A 37 -2.44 5.62 -11.07
CA LEU A 37 -2.61 4.41 -10.27
C LEU A 37 -3.24 3.26 -11.06
N GLU A 38 -4.22 3.53 -11.92
CA GLU A 38 -4.82 2.52 -12.80
C GLU A 38 -3.77 1.90 -13.73
N ILE A 39 -2.91 2.71 -14.35
CA ILE A 39 -1.81 2.24 -15.21
C ILE A 39 -0.81 1.40 -14.40
N ILE A 40 -0.40 1.87 -13.23
CA ILE A 40 0.53 1.16 -12.35
C ILE A 40 -0.05 -0.20 -11.92
N ASN A 41 -1.35 -0.25 -11.60
CA ASN A 41 -2.03 -1.48 -11.18
C ASN A 41 -2.20 -2.48 -12.34
N LEU A 42 -2.35 -1.99 -13.58
CA LEU A 42 -2.43 -2.81 -14.79
C LEU A 42 -1.07 -3.35 -15.25
N THR A 43 0.03 -2.71 -14.83
CA THR A 43 1.38 -3.11 -15.22
C THR A 43 1.75 -4.44 -14.57
N PRO A 44 1.99 -5.53 -15.35
CA PRO A 44 2.35 -6.82 -14.78
C PRO A 44 3.71 -6.76 -14.09
N ARG A 45 3.75 -7.06 -12.79
CA ARG A 45 5.01 -7.04 -12.03
C ARG A 45 5.98 -8.14 -12.42
N THR A 46 5.45 -9.24 -12.97
CA THR A 46 6.23 -10.42 -13.38
C THR A 46 7.08 -10.20 -14.62
N SER A 47 6.83 -9.14 -15.40
CA SER A 47 7.59 -8.81 -16.61
C SER A 47 8.75 -7.84 -16.35
N LEU A 48 8.88 -7.30 -15.13
CA LEU A 48 9.87 -6.29 -14.76
C LEU A 48 10.99 -6.87 -13.88
N SER A 49 12.19 -6.29 -13.96
CA SER A 49 13.25 -6.55 -13.00
C SER A 49 12.87 -6.07 -11.59
N ALA A 50 13.55 -6.56 -10.55
CA ALA A 50 13.27 -6.19 -9.17
C ALA A 50 13.38 -4.67 -8.94
N GLU A 51 14.44 -4.04 -9.44
CA GLU A 51 14.67 -2.59 -9.35
C GLU A 51 13.54 -1.78 -10.00
N LYS A 52 13.13 -2.18 -11.22
CA LYS A 52 12.06 -1.52 -11.95
C LYS A 52 10.71 -1.61 -11.23
N ASN A 53 10.44 -2.77 -10.65
CA ASN A 53 9.25 -3.00 -9.82
C ASN A 53 9.25 -2.12 -8.57
N GLU A 54 10.39 -2.01 -7.88
CA GLU A 54 10.53 -1.17 -6.69
C GLU A 54 10.29 0.31 -7.01
N LYS A 55 10.89 0.81 -8.10
CA LYS A 55 10.68 2.19 -8.57
C LYS A 55 9.22 2.46 -8.94
N LEU A 56 8.59 1.55 -9.68
CA LEU A 56 7.17 1.67 -10.06
C LEU A 56 6.25 1.67 -8.82
N GLN A 57 6.58 0.85 -7.83
CA GLN A 57 5.85 0.79 -6.57
C GLN A 57 6.04 2.02 -5.68
N SER A 58 7.26 2.57 -5.64
CA SER A 58 7.54 3.83 -4.96
C SER A 58 6.69 4.96 -5.56
N LEU A 59 6.66 5.05 -6.89
CA LEU A 59 5.82 6.00 -7.62
C LEU A 59 4.33 5.82 -7.32
N GLY A 60 3.83 4.57 -7.35
CA GLY A 60 2.44 4.27 -7.00
C GLY A 60 2.10 4.60 -5.54
N THR A 61 3.03 4.39 -4.62
CA THR A 61 2.86 4.76 -3.20
C THR A 61 2.77 6.28 -3.05
N GLN A 62 3.60 7.04 -3.77
CA GLN A 62 3.55 8.51 -3.77
C GLN A 62 2.20 9.03 -4.30
N MET A 63 1.71 8.46 -5.41
CA MET A 63 0.43 8.84 -6.01
C MET A 63 -0.77 8.46 -5.12
N ALA A 64 -0.68 7.32 -4.43
CA ALA A 64 -1.69 6.88 -3.47
C ALA A 64 -1.86 7.86 -2.30
N TYR A 65 -0.84 8.64 -1.95
CA TYR A 65 -0.99 9.71 -0.96
C TYR A 65 -1.78 10.90 -1.50
N ASN A 66 -1.57 11.26 -2.75
CA ASN A 66 -2.13 12.50 -3.31
C ASN A 66 -3.52 12.31 -3.94
N THR A 67 -3.96 11.06 -4.17
CA THR A 67 -5.31 10.80 -4.65
C THR A 67 -6.37 11.16 -3.61
N THR A 68 -7.50 11.70 -4.09
CA THR A 68 -8.69 12.03 -3.29
C THR A 68 -9.51 10.80 -2.92
N ASP A 69 -9.44 9.73 -3.73
CA ASP A 69 -10.08 8.44 -3.43
C ASP A 69 -9.05 7.45 -2.83
N PRO A 70 -9.04 7.24 -1.50
CA PRO A 70 -8.11 6.32 -0.85
C PRO A 70 -8.26 4.86 -1.30
N LYS A 71 -9.40 4.46 -1.88
CA LYS A 71 -9.59 3.08 -2.40
C LYS A 71 -8.67 2.77 -3.57
N GLN A 72 -8.37 3.77 -4.40
CA GLN A 72 -7.48 3.63 -5.57
C GLN A 72 -6.03 3.37 -5.17
N GLY A 73 -5.58 4.01 -4.08
CA GLY A 73 -4.24 3.83 -3.52
C GLY A 73 -4.06 2.51 -2.76
N PHE A 74 -5.16 1.85 -2.39
CA PHE A 74 -5.17 0.73 -1.46
C PHE A 74 -4.43 -0.50 -1.99
N TYR A 75 -4.55 -0.81 -3.28
CA TYR A 75 -3.82 -1.93 -3.89
C TYR A 75 -2.31 -1.72 -3.82
N CYS A 76 -1.84 -0.53 -4.20
CA CYS A 76 -0.42 -0.18 -4.22
C CYS A 76 0.22 -0.33 -2.82
N VAL A 77 -0.42 0.26 -1.79
CA VAL A 77 0.12 0.19 -0.41
C VAL A 77 0.04 -1.22 0.18
N LYS A 78 -1.00 -2.02 -0.13
CA LYS A 78 -1.06 -3.44 0.28
C LYS A 78 0.07 -4.24 -0.33
N SER A 79 0.34 -4.01 -1.60
CA SER A 79 1.40 -4.72 -2.30
C SER A 79 2.78 -4.35 -1.77
N ASN A 80 2.99 -3.08 -1.41
CA ASN A 80 4.21 -2.61 -0.73
C ASN A 80 4.41 -3.32 0.62
N VAL A 81 3.38 -3.32 1.47
CA VAL A 81 3.42 -4.03 2.76
C VAL A 81 3.67 -5.54 2.59
N ARG A 82 3.09 -6.20 1.58
CA ARG A 82 3.34 -7.63 1.34
C ARG A 82 4.79 -7.93 0.96
N GLN A 83 5.42 -7.04 0.18
CA GLN A 83 6.81 -7.21 -0.24
C GLN A 83 7.79 -6.81 0.87
N HIS A 84 7.41 -5.85 1.71
CA HIS A 84 8.26 -5.30 2.78
C HIS A 84 7.57 -5.34 4.14
N ALA A 85 7.14 -6.54 4.55
CA ALA A 85 6.32 -6.72 5.77
C ALA A 85 7.02 -6.24 7.06
N GLN A 86 8.35 -6.25 7.10
CA GLN A 86 9.13 -5.76 8.25
C GLN A 86 9.49 -4.26 8.16
N SER A 87 9.12 -3.59 7.06
CA SER A 87 9.44 -2.17 6.86
C SER A 87 8.42 -1.27 7.55
N VAL A 88 8.86 -0.54 8.57
CA VAL A 88 8.06 0.50 9.22
C VAL A 88 7.60 1.55 8.20
N ALA A 89 8.42 1.90 7.21
CA ALA A 89 8.07 2.86 6.17
C ALA A 89 6.90 2.37 5.28
N ALA A 90 6.88 1.07 4.93
CA ALA A 90 5.78 0.47 4.17
C ALA A 90 4.47 0.54 4.96
N TRP A 91 4.52 0.23 6.26
CA TRP A 91 3.36 0.30 7.13
C TRP A 91 2.87 1.72 7.41
N ASN A 92 3.78 2.68 7.58
CA ASN A 92 3.43 4.10 7.68
C ASN A 92 2.71 4.58 6.42
N SER A 93 3.18 4.13 5.25
CA SER A 93 2.55 4.43 3.97
C SER A 93 1.13 3.89 3.89
N TYR A 94 0.98 2.63 4.29
CA TYR A 94 -0.32 1.98 4.39
C TYR A 94 -1.26 2.74 5.33
N TYR A 95 -0.80 3.03 6.56
CA TYR A 95 -1.60 3.71 7.60
C TYR A 95 -2.11 5.08 7.14
N LYS A 96 -1.26 5.90 6.50
CA LYS A 96 -1.66 7.21 5.94
C LYS A 96 -2.78 7.11 4.89
N VAL A 97 -2.80 6.05 4.09
CA VAL A 97 -3.86 5.86 3.09
C VAL A 97 -5.16 5.42 3.76
N ILE A 98 -5.10 4.45 4.67
CA ILE A 98 -6.29 3.88 5.29
C ILE A 98 -6.95 4.79 6.34
N SER A 99 -6.20 5.69 6.98
CA SER A 99 -6.75 6.59 8.01
C SER A 99 -7.78 7.55 7.43
N ARG A 100 -7.67 7.84 6.12
CA ARG A 100 -8.62 8.63 5.33
C ARG A 100 -9.88 7.87 4.92
N LEU A 101 -9.93 6.55 5.12
CA LEU A 101 -11.16 5.79 4.90
C LEU A 101 -12.12 6.10 6.05
N GLU A 102 -13.29 6.65 5.72
CA GLU A 102 -14.32 7.04 6.69
C GLU A 102 -15.07 5.82 7.28
N ASN A 103 -15.11 4.71 6.54
CA ASN A 103 -15.92 3.53 6.88
C ASN A 103 -15.08 2.32 7.32
N ARG A 104 -15.76 1.35 7.96
CA ARG A 104 -15.25 0.00 8.26
C ARG A 104 -15.00 -0.77 6.96
N ASP A 105 -13.92 -0.45 6.25
CA ASP A 105 -13.53 -1.17 5.04
C ASP A 105 -13.17 -2.62 5.41
N THR A 106 -14.01 -3.56 4.99
CA THR A 106 -13.83 -4.98 5.32
C THR A 106 -12.59 -5.57 4.64
N GLY A 107 -12.13 -4.99 3.52
CA GLY A 107 -10.91 -5.37 2.83
C GLY A 107 -9.64 -4.98 3.60
N HIS A 108 -9.67 -3.85 4.30
CA HIS A 108 -8.64 -3.44 5.25
C HIS A 108 -8.59 -4.34 6.48
N VAL A 109 -9.74 -4.58 7.14
CA VAL A 109 -9.80 -5.45 8.32
C VAL A 109 -9.28 -6.85 8.00
N LYS A 110 -9.73 -7.45 6.89
CA LYS A 110 -9.26 -8.76 6.43
C LYS A 110 -7.75 -8.76 6.13
N PHE A 111 -7.23 -7.70 5.53
CA PHE A 111 -5.81 -7.61 5.22
C PHE A 111 -4.94 -7.51 6.46
N VAL A 112 -5.26 -6.61 7.40
CA VAL A 112 -4.49 -6.44 8.63
C VAL A 112 -4.51 -7.72 9.46
N HIS A 113 -5.66 -8.37 9.59
CA HIS A 113 -5.75 -9.65 10.28
C HIS A 113 -4.89 -10.73 9.61
N ASN A 114 -4.95 -10.84 8.28
CA ASN A 114 -4.08 -11.76 7.53
C ASN A 114 -2.59 -11.48 7.75
N MET A 115 -2.18 -10.22 7.83
CA MET A 115 -0.79 -9.87 8.13
C MET A 115 -0.38 -10.22 9.56
N GLN A 116 -1.26 -10.06 10.56
CA GLN A 116 -0.98 -10.51 11.94
C GLN A 116 -0.79 -12.03 12.00
N VAL A 117 -1.62 -12.80 11.31
CA VAL A 117 -1.54 -14.27 11.31
C VAL A 117 -0.26 -14.77 10.61
N ASN A 118 0.12 -14.14 9.49
CA ASN A 118 1.28 -14.57 8.69
C ASN A 118 2.60 -13.91 9.09
N SER A 119 2.58 -12.92 9.98
CA SER A 119 3.78 -12.16 10.41
C SER A 119 3.65 -11.84 11.90
N VAL A 120 3.77 -12.88 12.73
CA VAL A 120 3.47 -12.85 14.17
C VAL A 120 4.27 -11.80 14.94
N ASP A 121 5.52 -11.54 14.54
CA ASP A 121 6.39 -10.56 15.19
C ASP A 121 6.25 -9.13 14.60
N CYS A 122 5.34 -8.94 13.64
CA CYS A 122 5.13 -7.65 12.99
C CYS A 122 4.22 -6.76 13.84
N VAL A 123 4.82 -5.80 14.54
CA VAL A 123 4.10 -4.86 15.42
C VAL A 123 3.14 -3.90 14.69
N PRO A 124 3.49 -3.32 13.53
CA PRO A 124 2.62 -2.34 12.85
C PRO A 124 1.16 -2.79 12.61
N PRO A 125 0.84 -3.99 12.10
CA PRO A 125 -0.55 -4.40 11.93
C PRO A 125 -1.33 -4.51 13.26
N ILE A 126 -0.66 -4.81 14.37
CA ILE A 126 -1.28 -4.87 15.70
C ILE A 126 -1.65 -3.45 16.16
N LEU A 127 -0.72 -2.50 16.03
CA LEU A 127 -0.95 -1.08 16.35
C LEU A 127 -2.06 -0.48 15.50
N ILE A 128 -2.10 -0.79 14.21
CA ILE A 128 -3.16 -0.34 13.30
C ILE A 128 -4.53 -0.83 13.79
N SER A 129 -4.66 -2.10 14.19
CA SER A 129 -5.91 -2.60 14.79
C SER A 129 -6.26 -1.88 16.09
N ALA A 130 -5.29 -1.58 16.95
CA ALA A 130 -5.53 -0.84 18.19
C ALA A 130 -6.07 0.58 17.92
N HIS A 131 -5.50 1.28 16.94
CA HIS A 131 -5.98 2.59 16.49
C HIS A 131 -7.39 2.51 15.92
N GLN A 132 -7.72 1.47 15.15
CA GLN A 132 -9.09 1.27 14.66
C GLN A 132 -10.09 1.06 15.80
N PHE A 133 -9.77 0.21 16.77
CA PHE A 133 -10.62 0.03 17.94
C PHE A 133 -10.81 1.33 18.72
N THR A 134 -9.74 2.11 18.88
CA THR A 134 -9.80 3.45 19.50
C THR A 134 -10.76 4.37 18.73
N ARG A 135 -10.63 4.43 17.40
CA ARG A 135 -11.50 5.24 16.54
C ARG A 135 -12.98 4.85 16.61
N PHE A 136 -13.27 3.57 16.87
CA PHE A 136 -14.64 3.07 17.04
C PHE A 136 -15.08 3.01 18.52
N SER A 137 -14.35 3.63 19.44
CA SER A 137 -14.64 3.65 20.89
C SER A 137 -14.65 2.27 21.57
N HIS A 138 -13.99 1.26 20.98
CA HIS A 138 -13.77 -0.06 21.57
C HIS A 138 -12.49 -0.05 22.44
N HIS A 139 -12.47 0.79 23.47
CA HIS A 139 -11.24 1.08 24.22
C HIS A 139 -10.61 -0.15 24.89
N GLN A 140 -11.42 -1.13 25.33
CA GLN A 140 -10.91 -2.37 25.93
C GLN A 140 -10.17 -3.25 24.90
N ASP A 141 -10.71 -3.37 23.69
CA ASP A 141 -10.05 -4.12 22.61
C ASP A 141 -8.77 -3.40 22.16
N ALA A 142 -8.80 -2.06 22.09
CA ALA A 142 -7.64 -1.24 21.80
C ALA A 142 -6.52 -1.46 22.82
N ALA A 143 -6.83 -1.37 24.12
CA ALA A 143 -5.88 -1.57 25.19
C ALA A 143 -5.23 -2.97 25.14
N ARG A 144 -6.02 -4.02 24.87
CA ARG A 144 -5.48 -5.37 24.66
C ARG A 144 -4.47 -5.43 23.52
N LYS A 145 -4.75 -4.75 22.40
CA LYS A 145 -3.85 -4.71 21.23
C LYS A 145 -2.61 -3.86 21.46
N TYR A 146 -2.71 -2.72 22.14
CA TYR A 146 -1.52 -1.95 22.54
C TYR A 146 -0.62 -2.75 23.47
N LEU A 147 -1.19 -3.47 24.44
CA LEU A 147 -0.42 -4.35 25.32
C LEU A 147 0.26 -5.50 24.56
N GLU A 148 -0.41 -6.08 23.57
CA GLU A 148 0.18 -7.09 22.67
C GLU A 148 1.38 -6.52 21.90
N ALA A 149 1.23 -5.32 21.33
CA ALA A 149 2.32 -4.63 20.64
C ALA A 149 3.49 -4.28 21.57
N TYR A 150 3.21 -3.80 22.78
CA TYR A 150 4.23 -3.47 23.79
C TYR A 150 5.05 -4.69 24.20
N LYS A 151 4.43 -5.86 24.34
CA LYS A 151 5.14 -7.12 24.66
C LYS A 151 6.13 -7.53 23.57
N LEU A 152 5.85 -7.19 22.31
CA LEU A 152 6.71 -7.50 21.16
C LEU A 152 7.81 -6.45 20.94
N LEU A 153 7.55 -5.19 21.30
CA LEU A 153 8.54 -4.10 21.18
C LEU A 153 8.36 -3.08 22.32
N PRO A 154 8.92 -3.34 23.51
CA PRO A 154 8.71 -2.51 24.70
C PRO A 154 9.36 -1.12 24.60
N GLU A 155 10.27 -0.89 23.65
CA GLU A 155 10.95 0.40 23.45
C GLU A 155 10.30 1.32 22.39
N ASN A 156 9.07 1.05 21.94
CA ASN A 156 8.47 1.83 20.85
C ASN A 156 7.98 3.22 21.32
N PRO A 157 8.49 4.35 20.76
CA PRO A 157 8.18 5.72 21.21
C PRO A 157 6.76 6.24 20.89
N LEU A 158 5.83 5.37 20.46
CA LEU A 158 4.45 5.75 20.14
C LEU A 158 3.53 5.93 21.38
N GLU A 159 4.08 5.84 22.60
CA GLU A 159 3.40 6.18 23.86
C GLU A 159 3.45 7.68 24.22
N ARG A 160 3.33 8.60 23.25
CA ARG A 160 2.96 9.97 23.61
C ARG A 160 1.56 10.30 23.10
N PRO A 161 0.60 10.55 24.02
CA PRO A 161 -0.76 10.95 23.69
C PRO A 161 -0.81 12.27 22.90
#